data_AF-A0A7C6QS91-F1
#
_entry.id   AF-A0A7C6QS91-F1
#
_cell.length_a   1.000
_cell.length_b   1.000
_cell.length_c   1.000
_cell.angle_alpha   90.00
_cell.angle_beta   90.00
_cell.angle_gamma   90.00
#
_symmetry.space_group_name_H-M   'P 1'
#
loop_
_entity.id
_entity.type
_entity.pdbx_description
1 polymer ?
#
loop_
_entity_poly.entity_id
_entity_poly.type
_entity_poly.pdbx_seq_one_letter_code
_entity_poly.pdbx_strand_id
1 'polypeptide(L)'
;MRRSTGLFTNIMLKAFFLIIFLTALIGQPLTGLAEADANKAVVVARYEGAVVPITAKYIERVILHAEDIGAQACVIQLSTPGGLYTATQELVSYIVNAEVPVIVYVSPSGGWAGSAGTFITVSAHISAMAPGSRIGAAHPVSIGQSGEAQDVPSEKITEDAAAWARSLAQMRGKNADAVEQAVLESKSYSDSEALKLKIIDLRAENLNDLLEKVHGRTVTLAAGTSVKLETKDAPLVEVPMNFIEDTLLTLSNPDLAYILMTIGMAGLMVEIYNPGLIFPGVVGAISLLLGLYSLGTLDAYWGGVLLIILAFGLFIAEVFVASHGLLGAGGVISFLAGSLLLFSGGPPGIGINISLIVTTTITFAALMALLITAIVKGQKRKVATGSEALIGREAEARTDLTPAGFVFAEGELWNAVSTDGDIKKGEKVVITGIEGLRLKVQRYK
;
A
#
# COMPACT_ATOMS: atom_id res chain seq x y z
N MET A 1 50.08 -1.76 6.43
CA MET A 1 48.68 -1.70 6.94
C MET A 1 48.40 -0.44 7.78
N ARG A 2 48.94 0.75 7.44
CA ARG A 2 48.80 2.00 8.24
C ARG A 2 48.46 3.26 7.44
N ARG A 3 48.15 3.13 6.13
CA ARG A 3 47.83 4.26 5.23
C ARG A 3 46.35 4.40 4.85
N SER A 4 45.49 3.41 5.14
CA SER A 4 44.06 3.46 4.76
C SER A 4 43.15 4.13 5.80
N THR A 5 43.56 4.19 7.07
CA THR A 5 42.76 4.81 8.15
C THR A 5 42.66 6.32 8.00
N GLY A 6 43.74 7.02 7.61
CA GLY A 6 43.73 8.48 7.42
C GLY A 6 42.87 8.97 6.25
N LEU A 7 42.66 8.13 5.23
CA LEU A 7 41.79 8.49 4.10
C LEU A 7 40.32 8.40 4.48
N PHE A 8 39.94 7.34 5.22
CA PHE A 8 38.56 7.13 5.68
C PHE A 8 38.11 8.21 6.67
N THR A 9 38.99 8.60 7.61
CA THR A 9 38.70 9.67 8.58
C THR A 9 38.55 11.03 7.89
N ASN A 10 39.36 11.33 6.87
CA ASN A 10 39.23 12.58 6.10
C ASN A 10 37.95 12.63 5.25
N ILE A 11 37.50 11.50 4.70
CA ILE A 11 36.24 11.42 3.95
C ILE A 11 35.05 11.62 4.89
N MET A 12 35.06 10.95 6.05
CA MET A 12 34.02 11.11 7.08
C MET A 12 33.94 12.55 7.62
N LEU A 13 35.09 13.19 7.84
CA LEU A 13 35.13 14.58 8.32
C LEU A 13 34.60 15.55 7.27
N LYS A 14 34.96 15.37 6.00
CA LYS A 14 34.43 16.18 4.89
C LYS A 14 32.93 15.97 4.68
N ALA A 15 32.44 14.74 4.81
CA ALA A 15 31.02 14.43 4.75
C ALA A 15 30.25 15.09 5.91
N PHE A 16 30.80 15.07 7.13
CA PHE A 16 30.22 15.73 8.30
C PHE A 16 30.11 17.25 8.12
N PHE A 17 31.18 17.91 7.63
CA PHE A 17 31.14 19.35 7.33
C PHE A 17 30.23 19.70 6.16
N LEU A 18 30.12 18.83 5.15
CA LEU A 18 29.18 19.01 4.04
C LEU A 18 27.72 18.91 4.50
N ILE A 19 27.41 17.99 5.42
CA ILE A 19 26.08 17.86 6.02
C ILE A 19 25.75 19.10 6.87
N ILE A 20 26.69 19.59 7.68
CA ILE A 20 26.51 20.83 8.47
C ILE A 20 26.32 22.05 7.57
N PHE A 21 27.06 22.12 6.45
CA PHE A 21 26.93 23.21 5.49
C PHE A 21 25.58 23.16 4.75
N LEU A 22 25.13 21.96 4.36
CA LEU A 22 23.81 21.75 3.75
C LEU A 22 22.67 22.06 4.73
N THR A 23 22.79 21.72 6.02
CA THR A 23 21.77 22.07 7.03
C THR A 23 21.77 23.57 7.36
N ALA A 24 22.91 24.25 7.28
CA ALA A 24 23.00 25.70 7.47
C ALA A 24 22.40 26.51 6.30
N LEU A 25 22.39 25.95 5.08
CA LEU A 25 21.76 26.56 3.91
C LEU A 25 20.23 26.46 3.91
N ILE A 26 19.66 25.50 4.65
CA ILE A 26 18.19 25.32 4.78
C ILE A 26 17.59 26.31 5.81
N GLY A 27 18.43 27.02 6.59
CA GLY A 27 18.00 27.92 7.67
C GLY A 27 18.04 29.42 7.35
N GLN A 28 18.29 29.85 6.11
CA GLN A 28 18.23 31.27 5.76
C GLN A 28 16.75 31.71 5.68
N PRO A 29 16.28 32.66 6.50
CA PRO A 29 14.93 33.16 6.37
C PRO A 29 14.81 33.92 5.05
N LEU A 30 13.89 33.49 4.19
CA LEU A 30 13.45 34.27 3.03
C LEU A 30 12.69 35.51 3.54
N THR A 31 13.42 36.54 3.96
CA THR A 31 12.85 37.87 4.20
C THR A 31 12.80 38.62 2.88
N GLY A 32 11.66 38.57 2.20
CA GLY A 32 11.50 39.25 0.91
C GLY A 32 10.27 38.86 0.14
N LEU A 33 9.11 38.79 0.78
CA LEU A 33 7.83 38.95 0.09
C LEU A 33 7.05 40.01 0.87
N ALA A 34 6.49 40.97 0.15
CA ALA A 34 5.67 42.02 0.71
C ALA A 34 4.65 41.42 1.69
N GLU A 35 4.51 42.03 2.88
CA GLU A 35 3.30 41.90 3.69
C GLU A 35 2.15 42.45 2.84
N ALA A 36 1.62 41.61 1.94
CA ALA A 36 0.23 41.70 1.55
C ALA A 36 -0.56 41.64 2.86
N ASP A 37 -1.46 42.59 3.05
CA ASP A 37 -2.27 42.79 4.25
C ASP A 37 -2.87 41.43 4.69
N ALA A 38 -2.16 40.70 5.56
CA ALA A 38 -2.39 39.26 5.80
C ALA A 38 -3.78 39.03 6.41
N ASN A 39 -4.26 40.03 7.15
CA ASN A 39 -5.61 40.15 7.71
C ASN A 39 -6.74 40.17 6.67
N LYS A 40 -6.45 40.17 5.36
CA LYS A 40 -7.48 40.15 4.30
C LYS A 40 -7.30 39.00 3.30
N ALA A 41 -6.36 38.09 3.53
CA ALA A 41 -6.14 36.98 2.62
C ALA A 41 -7.31 35.98 2.64
N VAL A 42 -7.56 35.34 1.51
CA VAL A 42 -8.37 34.13 1.43
C VAL A 42 -7.43 32.94 1.28
N VAL A 43 -7.41 32.09 2.29
CA VAL A 43 -6.59 30.87 2.28
C VAL A 43 -7.33 29.80 1.48
N VAL A 44 -6.63 29.08 0.61
CA VAL A 44 -7.23 28.10 -0.30
C VAL A 44 -6.55 26.75 -0.14
N ALA A 45 -7.31 25.73 0.25
CA ALA A 45 -6.95 24.32 0.13
C ALA A 45 -7.58 23.74 -1.14
N ARG A 46 -6.80 22.96 -1.89
CA ARG A 46 -7.32 22.10 -2.97
C ARG A 46 -7.16 20.64 -2.57
N TYR A 47 -8.22 19.86 -2.74
CA TYR A 47 -8.17 18.43 -2.51
C TYR A 47 -9.06 17.65 -3.48
N GLU A 48 -8.45 16.66 -4.12
CA GLU A 48 -9.12 15.66 -4.94
C GLU A 48 -8.73 14.26 -4.46
N GLY A 49 -9.73 13.41 -4.18
CA GLY A 49 -9.49 12.03 -3.73
C GLY A 49 -10.37 11.59 -2.57
N ALA A 50 -10.07 10.41 -2.02
CA ALA A 50 -10.82 9.82 -0.92
C ALA A 50 -10.48 10.47 0.44
N VAL A 51 -11.48 10.76 1.27
CA VAL A 51 -11.25 11.33 2.60
C VAL A 51 -10.62 10.28 3.52
N VAL A 52 -9.34 10.46 3.82
CA VAL A 52 -8.51 9.61 4.70
C VAL A 52 -7.88 10.47 5.81
N PRO A 53 -7.33 9.88 6.90
CA PRO A 53 -6.82 10.65 8.03
C PRO A 53 -5.82 11.75 7.65
N ILE A 54 -4.91 11.48 6.71
CA ILE A 54 -3.93 12.48 6.26
C ILE A 54 -4.57 13.67 5.53
N THR A 55 -5.67 13.46 4.80
CA THR A 55 -6.46 14.54 4.21
C THR A 55 -7.10 15.40 5.28
N ALA A 56 -7.66 14.79 6.33
CA ALA A 56 -8.23 15.52 7.46
C ALA A 56 -7.17 16.39 8.15
N LYS A 57 -5.95 15.86 8.35
CA LYS A 57 -4.81 16.60 8.91
C LYS A 57 -4.29 17.73 8.01
N TYR A 58 -4.27 17.53 6.70
CA TYR A 58 -3.96 18.59 5.75
C TYR A 58 -4.98 19.73 5.87
N ILE A 59 -6.27 19.43 5.84
CA ILE A 59 -7.32 20.45 5.95
C ILE A 59 -7.30 21.14 7.32
N GLU A 60 -7.07 20.41 8.42
CA GLU A 60 -6.81 20.98 9.75
C GLU A 60 -5.68 22.00 9.70
N ARG A 61 -4.52 21.65 9.13
CA ARG A 61 -3.38 22.56 9.00
C ARG A 61 -3.72 23.80 8.18
N VAL A 62 -4.52 23.69 7.12
CA VAL A 62 -4.93 24.85 6.33
C VAL A 62 -5.90 25.75 7.11
N ILE A 63 -6.84 25.18 7.86
CA ILE A 63 -7.76 25.94 8.72
C ILE A 63 -6.96 26.66 9.81
N LEU A 64 -6.09 25.95 10.54
CA LEU A 64 -5.22 26.55 11.56
C LEU A 64 -4.34 27.66 10.99
N HIS A 65 -3.78 27.48 9.78
CA HIS A 65 -3.01 28.54 9.13
C HIS A 65 -3.87 29.77 8.81
N ALA A 66 -5.12 29.56 8.37
CA ALA A 66 -6.05 30.66 8.12
C ALA A 66 -6.42 31.39 9.41
N GLU A 67 -6.54 30.68 10.53
CA GLU A 67 -6.77 31.26 11.86
C GLU A 67 -5.56 32.06 12.34
N ASP A 68 -4.35 31.49 12.23
CA ASP A 68 -3.09 32.11 12.66
C ASP A 68 -2.82 33.46 11.98
N ILE A 69 -3.18 33.59 10.70
CA ILE A 69 -2.98 34.83 9.94
C ILE A 69 -4.18 35.77 9.98
N GLY A 70 -5.27 35.41 10.68
CA GLY A 70 -6.50 36.19 10.70
C GLY A 70 -7.16 36.32 9.32
N ALA A 71 -7.13 35.25 8.52
CA ALA A 71 -7.62 35.26 7.15
C ALA A 71 -9.12 35.63 7.08
N GLN A 72 -9.50 36.27 5.98
CA GLN A 72 -10.88 36.66 5.72
C GLN A 72 -11.82 35.46 5.54
N ALA A 73 -11.30 34.37 4.97
CA ALA A 73 -11.96 33.09 4.81
C ALA A 73 -10.95 31.98 4.48
N CYS A 74 -11.33 30.74 4.75
CA CYS A 74 -10.67 29.53 4.26
C CYS A 74 -11.57 28.83 3.23
N VAL A 75 -11.11 28.72 1.98
CA VAL A 75 -11.82 28.00 0.92
C VAL A 75 -11.23 26.60 0.75
N ILE A 76 -12.08 25.59 0.86
CA ILE A 76 -11.75 24.19 0.58
C ILE A 76 -12.36 23.83 -0.77
N GLN A 77 -11.54 23.80 -1.82
CA GLN A 77 -11.91 23.25 -3.11
C GLN A 77 -11.87 21.73 -3.05
N LEU A 78 -13.04 21.10 -3.14
CA LEU A 78 -13.21 19.68 -2.85
C LEU A 78 -13.76 18.92 -4.07
N SER A 79 -13.11 17.80 -4.40
CA SER A 79 -13.67 16.75 -5.25
C SER A 79 -13.38 15.38 -4.63
N THR A 80 -14.39 14.76 -4.03
CA THR A 80 -14.25 13.48 -3.34
C THR A 80 -15.40 12.52 -3.67
N PRO A 81 -15.09 11.24 -3.93
CA PRO A 81 -16.11 10.19 -4.05
C PRO A 81 -16.66 9.74 -2.68
N GLY A 82 -15.96 10.06 -1.59
CA GLY A 82 -16.23 9.53 -0.26
C GLY A 82 -14.95 9.28 0.53
N GLY A 83 -15.06 8.55 1.64
CA GLY A 83 -13.92 8.32 2.52
C GLY A 83 -14.25 7.50 3.75
N LEU A 84 -13.27 7.39 4.64
CA LEU A 84 -13.43 6.78 5.95
C LEU A 84 -14.34 7.65 6.83
N TYR A 85 -15.27 7.01 7.53
CA TYR A 85 -16.26 7.71 8.35
C TYR A 85 -15.60 8.52 9.48
N THR A 86 -14.59 7.95 10.14
CA THR A 86 -13.81 8.60 11.21
C THR A 86 -13.07 9.84 10.71
N ALA A 87 -12.35 9.74 9.59
CA ALA A 87 -11.67 10.88 8.96
C ALA A 87 -12.66 11.98 8.53
N THR A 88 -13.86 11.59 8.10
CA THR A 88 -14.95 12.53 7.76
C THR A 88 -15.44 13.28 8.99
N GLN A 89 -15.66 12.58 10.11
CA GLN A 89 -16.07 13.19 11.38
C GLN A 89 -15.02 14.16 11.90
N GLU A 90 -13.73 13.80 11.84
CA GLU A 90 -12.63 14.69 12.21
C GLU A 90 -12.63 15.96 11.35
N LEU A 91 -12.69 15.82 10.02
CA LEU A 91 -12.69 16.96 9.11
C LEU A 91 -13.88 17.89 9.33
N VAL A 92 -15.09 17.33 9.47
CA VAL A 92 -16.30 18.10 9.81
C VAL A 92 -16.14 18.81 11.15
N SER A 93 -15.52 18.16 12.15
CA SER A 93 -15.24 18.78 13.43
C SER A 93 -14.33 20.01 13.29
N TYR A 94 -13.27 19.93 12.48
CA TYR A 94 -12.41 21.09 12.21
C TYR A 94 -13.18 22.23 11.54
N ILE A 95 -14.08 21.94 10.58
CA ILE A 95 -14.89 22.96 9.91
C ILE A 95 -15.90 23.61 10.87
N VAL A 96 -16.57 22.80 11.70
CA VAL A 96 -17.60 23.28 12.63
C VAL A 96 -17.00 24.15 13.72
N ASN A 97 -15.78 23.83 14.18
CA ASN A 97 -15.09 24.54 15.25
C ASN A 97 -14.15 25.67 14.78
N ALA A 98 -14.06 25.91 13.47
CA ALA A 98 -13.14 26.90 12.91
C ALA A 98 -13.45 28.33 13.43
N GLU A 99 -12.38 29.08 13.73
CA GLU A 99 -12.42 30.48 14.17
C GLU A 99 -12.42 31.46 12.98
N VAL A 100 -12.35 30.95 11.75
CA VAL A 100 -12.49 31.72 10.50
C VAL A 100 -13.64 31.18 9.63
N PRO A 101 -14.23 32.02 8.74
CA PRO A 101 -15.23 31.57 7.80
C PRO A 101 -14.70 30.48 6.85
N VAL A 102 -15.24 29.26 6.97
CA VAL A 102 -14.92 28.15 6.05
C VAL A 102 -15.95 28.04 4.92
N ILE A 103 -15.46 28.08 3.69
CA ILE A 103 -16.24 27.93 2.45
C ILE A 103 -15.84 26.60 1.79
N VAL A 104 -16.79 25.67 1.62
CA VAL A 104 -16.53 24.45 0.84
C VAL A 104 -17.05 24.65 -0.58
N TYR A 105 -16.18 24.48 -1.57
CA TYR A 105 -16.50 24.64 -2.99
C TYR A 105 -16.27 23.33 -3.74
N VAL A 106 -17.36 22.66 -4.11
CA VAL A 106 -17.31 21.45 -4.93
C VAL A 106 -16.86 21.83 -6.34
N SER A 107 -15.61 21.51 -6.66
CA SER A 107 -14.92 21.99 -7.86
C SER A 107 -13.81 21.02 -8.27
N PRO A 108 -13.34 21.03 -9.53
CA PRO A 108 -13.76 21.89 -10.65
C PRO A 108 -15.15 21.52 -11.21
N SER A 109 -15.57 22.11 -12.33
CA SER A 109 -16.75 21.68 -13.07
C SER A 109 -16.70 20.17 -13.36
N GLY A 110 -17.80 19.46 -13.08
CA GLY A 110 -17.82 17.99 -13.10
C GLY A 110 -17.30 17.31 -11.82
N GLY A 111 -16.83 18.08 -10.84
CA GLY A 111 -16.40 17.61 -9.53
C GLY A 111 -17.52 16.95 -8.73
N TRP A 112 -17.16 16.29 -7.64
CA TRP A 112 -18.10 15.47 -6.89
C TRP A 112 -17.92 15.66 -5.37
N ALA A 113 -19.01 15.81 -4.63
CA ALA A 113 -19.06 15.71 -3.17
C ALA A 113 -19.90 14.49 -2.76
N GLY A 114 -19.37 13.30 -3.01
CA GLY A 114 -20.01 12.03 -2.71
C GLY A 114 -19.75 11.59 -1.28
N SER A 115 -20.70 10.88 -0.67
CA SER A 115 -20.51 10.27 0.64
C SER A 115 -19.97 11.25 1.68
N ALA A 116 -18.75 11.05 2.18
CA ALA A 116 -18.03 11.98 3.05
C ALA A 116 -18.13 13.44 2.59
N GLY A 117 -18.00 13.70 1.29
CA GLY A 117 -18.10 15.03 0.70
C GLY A 117 -19.42 15.75 0.98
N THR A 118 -20.52 15.01 1.15
CA THR A 118 -21.83 15.58 1.51
C THR A 118 -21.78 16.18 2.91
N PHE A 119 -21.27 15.43 3.90
CA PHE A 119 -21.14 15.90 5.29
C PHE A 119 -20.21 17.12 5.36
N ILE A 120 -19.06 17.04 4.68
CA ILE A 120 -18.07 18.12 4.62
C ILE A 120 -18.69 19.39 4.03
N THR A 121 -19.36 19.28 2.88
CA THR A 121 -19.96 20.43 2.20
C THR A 121 -21.11 21.04 3.00
N VAL A 122 -21.96 20.21 3.60
CA VAL A 122 -23.11 20.67 4.41
C VAL A 122 -22.65 21.33 5.72
N SER A 123 -21.52 20.91 6.29
CA SER A 123 -20.98 21.48 7.53
C SER A 123 -20.39 22.88 7.40
N ALA A 124 -20.08 23.32 6.17
CA ALA A 124 -19.42 24.59 5.90
C ALA A 124 -20.30 25.80 6.27
N HIS A 125 -19.64 26.93 6.56
CA HIS A 125 -20.33 28.20 6.78
C HIS A 125 -20.98 28.71 5.48
N ILE A 126 -20.30 28.49 4.34
CA ILE A 126 -20.85 28.65 3.00
C ILE A 126 -20.47 27.43 2.18
N SER A 127 -21.40 26.94 1.40
CA SER A 127 -21.23 25.84 0.46
C SER A 127 -21.57 26.30 -0.96
N ALA A 128 -20.71 25.94 -1.89
CA ALA A 128 -20.87 26.27 -3.29
C ALA A 128 -20.56 25.07 -4.18
N MET A 129 -21.15 25.05 -5.38
CA MET A 129 -20.91 24.01 -6.37
C MET A 129 -20.60 24.61 -7.73
N ALA A 130 -19.63 24.01 -8.43
CA ALA A 130 -19.33 24.32 -9.82
C ALA A 130 -20.39 23.74 -10.77
N PRO A 131 -20.63 24.35 -11.94
CA PRO A 131 -21.54 23.80 -12.95
C PRO A 131 -21.22 22.33 -13.30
N GLY A 132 -22.26 21.49 -13.33
CA GLY A 132 -22.12 20.07 -13.66
C GLY A 132 -21.51 19.19 -12.56
N SER A 133 -21.23 19.76 -11.38
CA SER A 133 -20.86 18.97 -10.19
C SER A 133 -22.08 18.33 -9.53
N ARG A 134 -21.85 17.38 -8.61
CA ARG A 134 -22.90 16.66 -7.89
C ARG A 134 -22.59 16.45 -6.41
N ILE A 135 -23.62 16.32 -5.58
CA ILE A 135 -23.54 16.10 -4.12
C ILE A 135 -24.56 15.05 -3.68
N GLY A 136 -24.26 14.28 -2.64
CA GLY A 136 -25.15 13.26 -2.07
C GLY A 136 -24.55 11.86 -2.14
N ALA A 137 -25.38 10.83 -2.34
CA ALA A 137 -25.00 9.43 -2.27
C ALA A 137 -24.20 9.14 -0.98
N ALA A 138 -24.82 9.48 0.15
CA ALA A 138 -24.18 9.53 1.46
C ALA A 138 -24.57 8.40 2.41
N HIS A 139 -25.14 7.33 1.86
CA HIS A 139 -25.42 6.11 2.60
C HIS A 139 -24.13 5.45 3.10
N PRO A 140 -24.00 5.19 4.41
CA PRO A 140 -22.85 4.48 4.94
C PRO A 140 -22.88 3.04 4.44
N VAL A 141 -21.75 2.58 3.93
CA VAL A 141 -21.56 1.17 3.60
C VAL A 141 -20.69 0.56 4.70
N SER A 142 -21.29 -0.33 5.47
CA SER A 142 -20.56 -1.21 6.39
C SER A 142 -20.52 -2.57 5.74
N ILE A 143 -19.44 -2.90 5.05
CA ILE A 143 -19.31 -4.26 4.52
C ILE A 143 -18.73 -5.12 5.64
N GLY A 144 -19.59 -5.96 6.23
CA GLY A 144 -19.25 -6.82 7.36
C GLY A 144 -18.14 -7.82 7.03
N GLN A 145 -17.39 -8.18 8.08
CA GLN A 145 -16.41 -9.27 8.10
C GLN A 145 -17.05 -10.55 7.55
N SER A 146 -16.47 -11.09 6.47
CA SER A 146 -16.58 -12.50 6.06
C SER A 146 -17.97 -13.15 6.16
N GLY A 147 -18.89 -12.89 5.22
CA GLY A 147 -19.99 -13.83 4.87
C GLY A 147 -20.97 -14.26 5.97
N GLU A 148 -20.81 -13.84 7.22
CA GLU A 148 -21.67 -14.10 8.36
C GLU A 148 -21.85 -12.79 9.12
N ALA A 149 -23.11 -12.37 9.20
CA ALA A 149 -23.54 -11.17 9.88
C ALA A 149 -23.03 -11.13 11.33
N GLN A 150 -22.10 -10.23 11.62
CA GLN A 150 -22.00 -9.62 12.95
C GLN A 150 -22.69 -8.26 12.88
N ASP A 151 -23.99 -8.30 13.14
CA ASP A 151 -24.94 -7.19 13.11
C ASP A 151 -24.68 -6.19 14.25
N VAL A 152 -23.98 -5.10 13.95
CA VAL A 152 -24.70 -3.84 14.10
C VAL A 152 -25.55 -3.74 12.84
N PRO A 153 -26.90 -3.73 12.94
CA PRO A 153 -27.74 -3.59 11.75
C PRO A 153 -27.23 -2.38 10.97
N SER A 154 -26.97 -2.54 9.67
CA SER A 154 -26.59 -1.42 8.78
C SER A 154 -27.52 -0.23 8.96
N GLU A 155 -28.78 -0.50 9.30
CA GLU A 155 -29.80 0.46 9.72
C GLU A 155 -29.34 1.35 10.88
N LYS A 156 -28.74 0.82 11.96
CA LYS A 156 -28.31 1.66 13.11
C LYS A 156 -27.25 2.69 12.71
N ILE A 157 -26.26 2.27 11.90
CA ILE A 157 -25.20 3.16 11.41
C ILE A 157 -25.78 4.17 10.41
N THR A 158 -26.72 3.73 9.57
CA THR A 158 -27.41 4.59 8.61
C THR A 158 -28.25 5.65 9.32
N GLU A 159 -29.04 5.26 10.33
CA GLU A 159 -29.86 6.16 11.14
C GLU A 159 -29.00 7.15 11.94
N ASP A 160 -27.87 6.71 12.50
CA ASP A 160 -26.91 7.61 13.16
C ASP A 160 -26.34 8.65 12.19
N ALA A 161 -25.85 8.19 11.02
CA ALA A 161 -25.32 9.07 9.99
C ALA A 161 -26.39 10.02 9.43
N ALA A 162 -27.63 9.56 9.29
CA ALA A 162 -28.76 10.36 8.83
C ALA A 162 -29.12 11.45 9.85
N ALA A 163 -29.18 11.09 11.13
CA ALA A 163 -29.38 12.03 12.22
C ALA A 163 -28.26 13.08 12.31
N TRP A 164 -26.99 12.65 12.10
CA TRP A 164 -25.85 13.54 12.05
C TRP A 164 -25.93 14.52 10.87
N ALA A 165 -26.22 14.02 9.66
CA ALA A 165 -26.38 14.84 8.46
C ALA A 165 -27.52 15.87 8.62
N ARG A 166 -28.66 15.44 9.19
CA ARG A 166 -29.79 16.31 9.53
C ARG A 166 -29.37 17.41 10.52
N SER A 167 -28.62 17.06 11.56
CA SER A 167 -28.14 18.02 12.57
C SER A 167 -27.22 19.08 11.96
N LEU A 168 -26.26 18.67 11.10
CA LEU A 168 -25.39 19.60 10.38
C LEU A 168 -26.19 20.54 9.47
N ALA A 169 -27.16 19.99 8.73
CA ALA A 169 -28.01 20.79 7.85
C ALA A 169 -28.84 21.82 8.63
N GLN A 170 -29.46 21.42 9.75
CA GLN A 170 -30.20 22.32 10.62
C GLN A 170 -29.32 23.42 11.21
N MET A 171 -28.12 23.06 11.69
CA MET A 171 -27.14 24.01 12.22
C MET A 171 -26.76 25.08 11.18
N ARG A 172 -26.66 24.71 9.90
CA ARG A 172 -26.31 25.61 8.80
C ARG A 172 -27.49 26.19 8.04
N GLY A 173 -28.73 25.98 8.51
CA GLY A 173 -29.94 26.50 7.86
C GLY A 173 -30.22 25.90 6.47
N LYS A 174 -29.70 24.71 6.20
CA LYS A 174 -29.87 23.93 4.96
C LYS A 174 -31.11 23.05 5.05
N ASN A 175 -31.56 22.53 3.91
CA ASN A 175 -32.68 21.60 3.87
C ASN A 175 -32.31 20.24 4.46
N ALA A 176 -32.69 20.06 5.73
CA ALA A 176 -32.35 18.89 6.51
C ALA A 176 -32.95 17.60 5.96
N ASP A 177 -34.19 17.65 5.46
CA ASP A 177 -34.86 16.49 4.86
C ASP A 177 -34.13 16.02 3.61
N ALA A 178 -33.74 16.94 2.72
CA ALA A 178 -33.02 16.58 1.49
C ALA A 178 -31.62 15.99 1.79
N VAL A 179 -30.92 16.53 2.79
CA VAL A 179 -29.62 16.02 3.23
C VAL A 179 -29.76 14.65 3.90
N GLU A 180 -30.76 14.46 4.77
CA GLU A 180 -31.06 13.18 5.41
C GLU A 180 -31.37 12.10 4.35
N GLN A 181 -32.13 12.47 3.33
CA GLN A 181 -32.49 11.60 2.20
C GLN A 181 -31.29 11.20 1.32
N ALA A 182 -30.24 12.02 1.27
CA ALA A 182 -28.98 11.64 0.64
C ALA A 182 -28.31 10.45 1.37
N VAL A 183 -28.55 10.31 2.68
CA VAL A 183 -28.03 9.23 3.51
C VAL A 183 -28.96 8.01 3.48
N LEU A 184 -30.25 8.19 3.75
CA LEU A 184 -31.21 7.08 3.84
C LEU A 184 -31.44 6.40 2.49
N GLU A 185 -31.63 7.17 1.42
CA GLU A 185 -32.03 6.68 0.11
C GLU A 185 -30.91 6.77 -0.95
N SER A 186 -29.68 7.11 -0.55
CA SER A 186 -28.55 7.34 -1.46
C SER A 186 -28.83 8.37 -2.56
N LYS A 187 -29.73 9.34 -2.32
CA LYS A 187 -30.05 10.38 -3.32
C LYS A 187 -28.81 11.21 -3.65
N SER A 188 -28.64 11.48 -4.94
CA SER A 188 -27.60 12.35 -5.48
C SER A 188 -28.26 13.49 -6.24
N TYR A 189 -27.76 14.69 -6.04
CA TYR A 189 -28.31 15.94 -6.56
C TYR A 189 -27.27 16.62 -7.45
N SER A 190 -27.72 17.09 -8.61
CA SER A 190 -26.95 18.03 -9.43
C SER A 190 -26.75 19.35 -8.70
N ASP A 191 -25.75 20.13 -9.12
CA ASP A 191 -25.50 21.49 -8.65
C ASP A 191 -26.74 22.39 -8.71
N SER A 192 -27.61 22.21 -9.70
CA SER A 192 -28.86 22.98 -9.85
C SER A 192 -29.96 22.52 -8.89
N GLU A 193 -30.13 21.21 -8.70
CA GLU A 193 -31.08 20.65 -7.74
C GLU A 193 -30.68 20.97 -6.30
N ALA A 194 -29.38 20.83 -5.99
CA ALA A 194 -28.84 21.14 -4.68
C ALA A 194 -29.08 22.61 -4.29
N LEU A 195 -28.93 23.54 -5.22
CA LEU A 195 -29.26 24.95 -4.99
C LEU A 195 -30.77 25.16 -4.77
N LYS A 196 -31.60 24.58 -5.65
CA LYS A 196 -33.07 24.69 -5.56
C LYS A 196 -33.60 24.14 -4.23
N LEU A 197 -33.04 23.03 -3.77
CA LEU A 197 -33.40 22.38 -2.52
C LEU A 197 -32.75 23.04 -1.30
N LYS A 198 -31.87 24.05 -1.45
CA LYS A 198 -31.10 24.65 -0.35
C LYS A 198 -30.21 23.66 0.41
N ILE A 199 -29.61 22.71 -0.31
CA ILE A 199 -28.49 21.90 0.19
C ILE A 199 -27.21 22.74 0.16
N ILE A 200 -27.07 23.57 -0.88
CA ILE A 200 -25.97 24.53 -1.04
C ILE A 200 -26.47 25.97 -1.07
N ASP A 201 -25.56 26.93 -0.89
CA ASP A 201 -25.88 28.35 -0.77
C ASP A 201 -25.82 29.11 -2.10
N LEU A 202 -24.96 28.66 -3.03
CA LEU A 202 -24.82 29.25 -4.36
C LEU A 202 -24.11 28.32 -5.37
N ARG A 203 -24.18 28.70 -6.64
CA ARG A 203 -23.38 28.12 -7.73
C ARG A 203 -22.34 29.12 -8.21
N ALA A 204 -21.13 28.65 -8.47
CA ALA A 204 -20.03 29.49 -8.94
C ALA A 204 -19.21 28.79 -10.03
N GLU A 205 -18.86 29.49 -11.10
CA GLU A 205 -18.14 28.92 -12.26
C GLU A 205 -16.67 28.61 -11.96
N ASN A 206 -16.06 29.43 -11.10
CA ASN A 206 -14.68 29.28 -10.66
C ASN A 206 -14.49 29.99 -9.31
N LEU A 207 -13.28 29.91 -8.77
CA LEU A 207 -12.94 30.51 -7.48
C LEU A 207 -13.17 32.04 -7.43
N ASN A 208 -12.86 32.77 -8.51
CA ASN A 208 -13.05 34.22 -8.51
C ASN A 208 -14.55 34.59 -8.48
N ASP A 209 -15.37 33.93 -9.31
CA ASP A 209 -16.84 34.10 -9.29
C ASP A 209 -17.45 33.71 -7.93
N LEU A 210 -16.92 32.68 -7.27
CA LEU A 210 -17.30 32.32 -5.91
C LEU A 210 -17.02 33.47 -4.93
N LEU A 211 -15.80 34.02 -4.95
CA LEU A 211 -15.39 35.09 -4.04
C LEU A 211 -16.15 36.39 -4.27
N GLU A 212 -16.52 36.70 -5.50
CA GLU A 212 -17.40 37.82 -5.82
C GLU A 212 -18.82 37.62 -5.25
N LYS A 213 -19.39 36.43 -5.38
CA LYS A 213 -20.77 36.12 -4.94
C LYS A 213 -20.94 36.00 -3.42
N VAL A 214 -19.87 35.65 -2.71
CA VAL A 214 -19.87 35.56 -1.23
C VAL A 214 -19.48 36.88 -0.56
N HIS A 215 -18.91 37.81 -1.32
CA HIS A 215 -18.56 39.14 -0.81
C HIS A 215 -19.78 39.84 -0.20
N GLY A 216 -19.61 40.37 1.00
CA GLY A 216 -20.64 41.07 1.76
C GLY A 216 -21.61 40.17 2.53
N ARG A 217 -21.58 38.84 2.34
CA ARG A 217 -22.37 37.91 3.16
C ARG A 217 -21.84 37.87 4.59
N THR A 218 -22.72 37.57 5.53
CA THR A 218 -22.37 37.40 6.95
C THR A 218 -22.55 35.95 7.34
N VAL A 219 -21.57 35.39 8.04
CA VAL A 219 -21.62 34.04 8.60
C VAL A 219 -21.45 34.08 10.11
N THR A 220 -22.02 33.11 10.81
CA THR A 220 -21.86 32.96 12.26
C THR A 220 -20.86 31.84 12.54
N LEU A 221 -19.77 32.19 13.23
CA LEU A 221 -18.72 31.26 13.64
C LEU A 221 -19.14 30.44 14.87
N ALA A 222 -18.33 29.44 15.22
CA ALA A 222 -18.57 28.55 16.37
C ALA A 222 -18.77 29.32 17.70
N ALA A 223 -17.98 30.39 17.91
CA ALA A 223 -18.06 31.25 19.09
C ALA A 223 -19.32 32.15 19.14
N GLY A 224 -20.20 32.08 18.12
CA GLY A 224 -21.38 32.94 17.99
C GLY A 224 -21.09 34.31 17.35
N THR A 225 -19.83 34.60 17.03
CA THR A 225 -19.41 35.83 16.37
C THR A 225 -19.88 35.86 14.92
N SER A 226 -20.54 36.95 14.51
CA SER A 226 -20.89 37.19 13.11
C SER A 226 -19.76 37.90 12.37
N VAL A 227 -19.27 37.29 11.30
CA VAL A 227 -18.19 37.84 10.44
C VAL A 227 -18.76 38.15 9.07
N LYS A 228 -18.52 39.37 8.58
CA LYS A 228 -18.84 39.80 7.22
C LYS A 228 -17.67 39.49 6.29
N LEU A 229 -17.96 38.87 5.16
CA LEU A 229 -16.95 38.44 4.18
C LEU A 229 -16.49 39.59 3.29
N GLU A 230 -15.22 39.98 3.37
CA GLU A 230 -14.56 40.92 2.45
C GLU A 230 -13.69 40.20 1.41
N THR A 231 -14.29 39.30 0.63
CA THR A 231 -13.56 38.39 -0.27
C THR A 231 -13.25 38.94 -1.67
N LYS A 232 -13.84 40.07 -2.06
CA LYS A 232 -13.63 40.65 -3.40
C LYS A 232 -12.22 41.23 -3.49
N ASP A 233 -11.48 40.86 -4.53
CA ASP A 233 -10.09 41.26 -4.77
C ASP A 233 -9.11 40.88 -3.62
N ALA A 234 -9.54 39.98 -2.72
CA ALA A 234 -8.72 39.50 -1.62
C ALA A 234 -7.55 38.67 -2.16
N PRO A 235 -6.32 38.83 -1.62
CA PRO A 235 -5.18 38.04 -2.04
C PRO A 235 -5.42 36.56 -1.72
N LEU A 236 -5.20 35.70 -2.71
CA LEU A 236 -5.32 34.26 -2.56
C LEU A 236 -4.01 33.67 -2.04
N VAL A 237 -4.08 32.93 -0.94
CA VAL A 237 -2.96 32.17 -0.39
C VAL A 237 -3.27 30.70 -0.54
N GLU A 238 -2.76 30.08 -1.60
CA GLU A 238 -2.86 28.63 -1.77
C GLU A 238 -1.90 27.92 -0.82
N VAL A 239 -2.43 26.99 -0.03
CA VAL A 239 -1.64 26.18 0.90
C VAL A 239 -1.60 24.75 0.37
N PRO A 240 -0.55 24.34 -0.36
CA PRO A 240 -0.43 22.98 -0.85
C PRO A 240 -0.12 22.00 0.29
N MET A 241 -0.29 20.71 0.00
CA MET A 241 0.25 19.66 0.85
C MET A 241 1.77 19.78 0.94
N ASN A 242 2.32 19.54 2.13
CA ASN A 242 3.76 19.42 2.27
C ASN A 242 4.24 18.03 1.81
N PHE A 243 5.55 17.86 1.64
CA PHE A 243 6.14 16.60 1.18
C PHE A 243 5.76 15.39 2.05
N ILE A 244 5.63 15.59 3.37
CA ILE A 244 5.27 14.51 4.30
C ILE A 244 3.81 14.11 4.09
N GLU A 245 2.90 15.08 3.97
CA GLU A 245 1.47 14.84 3.70
C GLU A 245 1.25 14.18 2.35
N ASP A 246 1.91 14.65 1.30
CA ASP A 246 1.83 14.08 -0.05
C ASP A 246 2.36 12.63 -0.07
N THR A 247 3.48 12.38 0.62
CA THR A 247 4.04 11.03 0.76
C THR A 247 3.12 10.12 1.56
N LEU A 248 2.58 10.59 2.69
CA LEU A 248 1.67 9.82 3.52
C LEU A 248 0.33 9.56 2.81
N LEU A 249 -0.18 10.52 2.03
CA LEU A 249 -1.37 10.35 1.19
C LEU A 249 -1.13 9.31 0.10
N THR A 250 0.04 9.35 -0.53
CA THR A 250 0.45 8.32 -1.49
C THR A 250 0.53 6.95 -0.83
N LEU A 251 1.05 6.87 0.40
CA LEU A 251 1.07 5.64 1.20
C LEU A 251 -0.34 5.18 1.59
N SER A 252 -1.30 6.08 1.79
CA SER A 252 -2.72 5.77 2.01
C SER A 252 -3.45 5.26 0.75
N ASN A 253 -2.73 4.82 -0.27
CA ASN A 253 -3.30 4.07 -1.40
C ASN A 253 -3.31 2.56 -1.10
N PRO A 254 -4.48 1.88 -1.10
CA PRO A 254 -4.59 0.43 -0.88
C PRO A 254 -3.72 -0.41 -1.80
N ASP A 255 -3.59 -0.04 -3.08
CA ASP A 255 -2.76 -0.76 -4.06
C ASP A 255 -1.27 -0.67 -3.69
N LEU A 256 -0.81 0.52 -3.30
CA LEU A 256 0.57 0.73 -2.88
C LEU A 256 0.88 -0.02 -1.58
N ALA A 257 -0.03 0.04 -0.60
CA ALA A 257 0.08 -0.70 0.65
C ALA A 257 0.25 -2.20 0.39
N TYR A 258 -0.58 -2.75 -0.49
CA TYR A 258 -0.55 -4.14 -0.90
C TYR A 258 0.76 -4.53 -1.62
N ILE A 259 1.23 -3.69 -2.55
CA ILE A 259 2.50 -3.90 -3.26
C ILE A 259 3.67 -3.86 -2.27
N LEU A 260 3.73 -2.86 -1.40
CA LEU A 260 4.80 -2.70 -0.41
C LEU A 260 4.86 -3.88 0.56
N MET A 261 3.71 -4.35 1.04
CA MET A 261 3.64 -5.55 1.88
C MET A 261 4.08 -6.80 1.12
N THR A 262 3.64 -6.98 -0.13
CA THR A 262 3.96 -8.16 -0.95
C THR A 262 5.45 -8.21 -1.31
N ILE A 263 6.02 -7.08 -1.76
CA ILE A 263 7.46 -6.92 -1.98
C ILE A 263 8.22 -7.10 -0.67
N GLY A 264 7.67 -6.56 0.42
CA GLY A 264 8.22 -6.68 1.76
C GLY A 264 8.44 -8.14 2.16
N MET A 265 7.39 -8.94 2.05
CA MET A 265 7.45 -10.36 2.34
C MET A 265 8.28 -11.17 1.34
N ALA A 266 8.24 -10.82 0.05
CA ALA A 266 9.09 -11.46 -0.95
C ALA A 266 10.58 -11.21 -0.70
N GLY A 267 10.95 -9.98 -0.32
CA GLY A 267 12.34 -9.63 0.02
C GLY A 267 12.86 -10.39 1.24
N LEU A 268 12.03 -10.50 2.29
CA LEU A 268 12.34 -11.33 3.45
C LEU A 268 12.47 -12.81 3.09
N MET A 269 11.57 -13.34 2.25
CA MET A 269 11.63 -14.72 1.75
C MET A 269 12.94 -14.98 0.97
N VAL A 270 13.35 -14.07 0.09
CA VAL A 270 14.60 -14.19 -0.68
C VAL A 270 15.83 -14.23 0.24
N GLU A 271 15.87 -13.37 1.27
CA GLU A 271 16.95 -13.36 2.27
C GLU A 271 17.01 -14.68 3.06
N ILE A 272 15.86 -15.26 3.43
CA ILE A 272 15.79 -16.55 4.13
C ILE A 272 16.32 -17.69 3.26
N TYR A 273 16.01 -17.68 1.95
CA TYR A 273 16.50 -18.70 1.02
C TYR A 273 17.98 -18.53 0.65
N ASN A 274 18.48 -17.29 0.66
CA ASN A 274 19.86 -16.97 0.29
C ASN A 274 20.50 -16.11 1.39
N PRO A 275 20.85 -16.70 2.54
CA PRO A 275 21.45 -15.96 3.64
C PRO A 275 22.70 -15.20 3.18
N GLY A 276 22.75 -13.90 3.49
CA GLY A 276 23.93 -13.06 3.23
C GLY A 276 23.80 -12.07 2.07
N LEU A 277 22.64 -12.00 1.40
CA LEU A 277 22.37 -10.96 0.41
C LEU A 277 22.13 -9.59 1.08
N ILE A 278 21.60 -9.56 2.32
CA ILE A 278 21.29 -8.42 3.21
C ILE A 278 20.33 -7.38 2.59
N PHE A 279 20.63 -6.90 1.37
CA PHE A 279 19.88 -5.91 0.64
C PHE A 279 18.40 -6.29 0.42
N PRO A 280 18.03 -7.50 -0.07
CA PRO A 280 16.64 -7.89 -0.20
C PRO A 280 15.91 -7.94 1.15
N GLY A 281 16.59 -8.39 2.21
CA GLY A 281 16.04 -8.41 3.56
C GLY A 281 15.75 -7.01 4.12
N VAL A 282 16.67 -6.06 3.95
CA VAL A 282 16.49 -4.67 4.42
C VAL A 282 15.40 -3.95 3.63
N VAL A 283 15.44 -4.01 2.31
CA VAL A 283 14.40 -3.42 1.44
C VAL A 283 13.05 -4.06 1.72
N GLY A 284 13.03 -5.39 1.92
CA GLY A 284 11.86 -6.14 2.30
C GLY A 284 11.28 -5.66 3.64
N ALA A 285 12.10 -5.58 4.68
CA ALA A 285 11.65 -5.14 6.00
C ALA A 285 11.08 -3.71 5.99
N ILE A 286 11.75 -2.76 5.33
CA ILE A 286 11.27 -1.37 5.22
C ILE A 286 9.94 -1.34 4.45
N SER A 287 9.87 -2.02 3.30
CA SER A 287 8.65 -2.06 2.50
C SER A 287 7.49 -2.69 3.27
N LEU A 288 7.75 -3.75 4.03
CA LEU A 288 6.77 -4.38 4.88
C LEU A 288 6.25 -3.43 5.97
N LEU A 289 7.14 -2.73 6.67
CA LEU A 289 6.75 -1.79 7.73
C LEU A 289 5.91 -0.64 7.17
N LEU A 290 6.28 -0.09 6.01
CA LEU A 290 5.51 0.96 5.33
C LEU A 290 4.13 0.43 4.86
N GLY A 291 4.10 -0.78 4.31
CA GLY A 291 2.85 -1.45 3.94
C GLY A 291 1.93 -1.63 5.16
N LEU A 292 2.44 -2.20 6.25
CA LEU A 292 1.68 -2.44 7.49
C LEU A 292 1.18 -1.13 8.12
N TYR A 293 2.00 -0.07 8.12
CA TYR A 293 1.57 1.27 8.57
C TYR A 293 0.38 1.77 7.75
N SER A 294 0.46 1.69 6.42
CA SER A 294 -0.64 2.10 5.54
C SER A 294 -1.92 1.32 5.81
N LEU A 295 -1.83 -0.01 5.97
CA LEU A 295 -2.99 -0.85 6.31
C LEU A 295 -3.66 -0.44 7.63
N GLY A 296 -2.87 -0.04 8.63
CA GLY A 296 -3.40 0.47 9.90
C GLY A 296 -4.14 1.79 9.76
N THR A 297 -3.78 2.64 8.79
CA THR A 297 -4.48 3.91 8.53
C THR A 297 -5.74 3.77 7.68
N LEU A 298 -5.88 2.65 6.97
CA LEU A 298 -6.96 2.39 6.00
C LEU A 298 -8.02 1.40 6.53
N ASP A 299 -8.05 1.15 7.84
CA ASP A 299 -8.95 0.20 8.50
C ASP A 299 -8.95 -1.21 7.86
N ALA A 300 -7.78 -1.69 7.44
CA ALA A 300 -7.65 -2.98 6.77
C ALA A 300 -8.03 -4.17 7.66
N TYR A 301 -8.50 -5.26 7.06
CA TYR A 301 -8.86 -6.48 7.79
C TYR A 301 -7.62 -7.27 8.21
N TRP A 302 -7.41 -7.38 9.52
CA TRP A 302 -6.34 -8.20 10.10
C TRP A 302 -6.39 -9.67 9.65
N GLY A 303 -7.58 -10.22 9.39
CA GLY A 303 -7.71 -11.57 8.82
C GLY A 303 -7.02 -11.70 7.46
N GLY A 304 -7.13 -10.68 6.60
CA GLY A 304 -6.45 -10.65 5.30
C GLY A 304 -4.92 -10.60 5.46
N VAL A 305 -4.44 -9.75 6.38
CA VAL A 305 -3.01 -9.63 6.71
C VAL A 305 -2.45 -10.96 7.20
N LEU A 306 -3.13 -11.62 8.15
CA LEU A 306 -2.69 -12.90 8.71
C LEU A 306 -2.66 -14.01 7.65
N LEU A 307 -3.63 -14.04 6.73
CA LEU A 307 -3.64 -14.99 5.61
C LEU A 307 -2.48 -14.78 4.64
N ILE A 308 -2.08 -13.53 4.37
CA ILE A 308 -0.90 -13.24 3.55
C ILE A 308 0.38 -13.64 4.28
N ILE A 309 0.51 -13.34 5.57
CA ILE A 309 1.65 -13.80 6.38
C ILE A 309 1.73 -15.33 6.35
N LEU A 310 0.61 -16.02 6.53
CA LEU A 310 0.52 -17.48 6.42
C LEU A 310 0.97 -17.97 5.04
N ALA A 311 0.54 -17.30 3.97
CA ALA A 311 0.93 -17.67 2.61
C ALA A 311 2.45 -17.66 2.41
N PHE A 312 3.13 -16.60 2.83
CA PHE A 312 4.59 -16.53 2.76
C PHE A 312 5.26 -17.54 3.69
N GLY A 313 4.69 -17.80 4.87
CA GLY A 313 5.16 -18.88 5.75
C GLY A 313 5.08 -20.26 5.07
N LEU A 314 3.99 -20.55 4.36
CA LEU A 314 3.80 -21.79 3.60
C LEU A 314 4.76 -21.89 2.41
N PHE A 315 5.00 -20.78 1.68
CA PHE A 315 6.02 -20.74 0.62
C PHE A 315 7.41 -21.05 1.18
N ILE A 316 7.78 -20.44 2.31
CA ILE A 316 9.04 -20.71 3.00
C ILE A 316 9.14 -22.18 3.40
N ALA A 317 8.09 -22.72 4.04
CA ALA A 317 8.04 -24.11 4.48
C ALA A 317 8.14 -25.14 3.34
N GLU A 318 7.56 -24.85 2.17
CA GLU A 318 7.65 -25.72 0.98
C GLU A 318 9.10 -26.00 0.59
N VAL A 319 9.98 -25.01 0.69
CA VAL A 319 11.40 -25.16 0.30
C VAL A 319 12.16 -26.06 1.28
N PHE A 320 11.83 -26.01 2.58
CA PHE A 320 12.50 -26.81 3.60
C PHE A 320 11.94 -28.23 3.73
N VAL A 321 10.62 -28.40 3.59
CA VAL A 321 9.94 -29.69 3.76
C VAL A 321 9.82 -30.45 2.45
N ALA A 322 9.97 -29.79 1.29
CA ALA A 322 9.81 -30.36 -0.05
C ALA A 322 8.52 -31.19 -0.18
N SER A 323 7.38 -30.55 0.08
CA SER A 323 6.06 -31.21 0.13
C SER A 323 5.47 -31.56 -1.25
N HIS A 324 6.27 -31.41 -2.31
CA HIS A 324 5.88 -31.62 -3.71
C HIS A 324 4.76 -30.66 -4.17
N GLY A 325 4.68 -29.47 -3.56
CA GLY A 325 3.77 -28.40 -3.93
C GLY A 325 2.48 -28.30 -3.12
N LEU A 326 2.27 -29.14 -2.09
CA LEU A 326 1.07 -29.05 -1.26
C LEU A 326 1.05 -27.76 -0.42
N LEU A 327 2.15 -27.43 0.26
CA LEU A 327 2.28 -26.18 1.01
C LEU A 327 2.31 -24.99 0.06
N GLY A 328 2.95 -25.12 -1.11
CA GLY A 328 2.91 -24.11 -2.17
C GLY A 328 1.49 -23.78 -2.65
N ALA A 329 0.65 -24.80 -2.91
CA ALA A 329 -0.74 -24.60 -3.30
C ALA A 329 -1.57 -23.97 -2.17
N GLY A 330 -1.37 -24.44 -0.92
CA GLY A 330 -1.96 -23.82 0.27
C GLY A 330 -1.58 -22.34 0.39
N GLY A 331 -0.30 -22.01 0.16
CA GLY A 331 0.20 -20.64 0.17
C GLY A 331 -0.47 -19.76 -0.88
N VAL A 332 -0.65 -20.24 -2.12
CA VAL A 332 -1.35 -19.48 -3.18
C VAL A 332 -2.81 -19.22 -2.79
N ILE A 333 -3.50 -20.23 -2.24
CA ILE A 333 -4.88 -20.09 -1.80
C ILE A 333 -4.98 -19.09 -0.64
N SER A 334 -4.12 -19.20 0.37
CA SER A 334 -4.06 -18.25 1.48
C SER A 334 -3.72 -16.83 1.01
N PHE A 335 -2.83 -16.68 0.03
CA PHE A 335 -2.46 -15.39 -0.53
C PHE A 335 -3.65 -14.74 -1.26
N LEU A 336 -4.35 -15.50 -2.10
CA LEU A 336 -5.52 -15.00 -2.82
C LEU A 336 -6.65 -14.63 -1.85
N ALA A 337 -6.97 -15.53 -0.91
CA ALA A 337 -8.00 -15.27 0.09
C ALA A 337 -7.66 -14.07 0.97
N GLY A 338 -6.40 -13.96 1.41
CA GLY A 338 -5.94 -12.83 2.20
C GLY A 338 -5.96 -11.50 1.43
N SER A 339 -5.56 -11.52 0.16
CA SER A 339 -5.58 -10.35 -0.72
C SER A 339 -7.00 -9.83 -0.97
N LEU A 340 -7.95 -10.74 -1.20
CA LEU A 340 -9.36 -10.39 -1.38
C LEU A 340 -9.99 -9.86 -0.08
N LEU A 341 -9.61 -10.43 1.07
CA LEU A 341 -10.15 -10.06 2.38
C LEU A 341 -9.60 -8.72 2.90
N LEU A 342 -8.41 -8.30 2.45
CA LEU A 342 -7.68 -7.16 3.02
C LEU A 342 -8.48 -5.85 3.06
N PHE A 343 -9.27 -5.60 2.01
CA PHE A 343 -10.14 -4.43 1.86
C PHE A 343 -11.54 -4.79 1.36
N SER A 344 -12.04 -5.99 1.67
CA SER A 344 -13.40 -6.40 1.26
C SER A 344 -14.51 -5.56 1.89
N GLY A 345 -14.15 -4.63 2.79
CA GLY A 345 -15.03 -3.82 3.64
C GLY A 345 -15.30 -2.38 3.23
N GLY A 346 -14.44 -1.83 2.37
CA GLY A 346 -14.30 -0.39 2.19
C GLY A 346 -15.39 0.25 1.32
N PRO A 347 -15.55 1.59 1.39
CA PRO A 347 -16.38 2.33 0.45
C PRO A 347 -15.99 2.07 -1.01
N PRO A 348 -16.94 2.12 -1.97
CA PRO A 348 -16.62 2.05 -3.39
C PRO A 348 -15.53 3.06 -3.77
N GLY A 349 -14.40 2.57 -4.27
CA GLY A 349 -13.23 3.38 -4.61
C GLY A 349 -12.08 3.33 -3.59
N ILE A 350 -12.28 2.70 -2.42
CA ILE A 350 -11.24 2.41 -1.43
C ILE A 350 -11.06 0.90 -1.33
N GLY A 351 -10.20 0.35 -2.18
CA GLY A 351 -9.88 -1.08 -2.20
C GLY A 351 -8.75 -1.37 -3.19
N ILE A 352 -8.23 -2.59 -3.14
CA ILE A 352 -7.17 -3.03 -4.08
C ILE A 352 -7.80 -3.32 -5.43
N ASN A 353 -7.14 -2.89 -6.50
CA ASN A 353 -7.49 -3.24 -7.87
C ASN A 353 -7.48 -4.77 -8.06
N ILE A 354 -8.62 -5.34 -8.46
CA ILE A 354 -8.75 -6.79 -8.65
C ILE A 354 -7.73 -7.35 -9.66
N SER A 355 -7.37 -6.56 -10.67
CA SER A 355 -6.36 -6.95 -11.67
C SER A 355 -4.99 -7.07 -11.04
N LEU A 356 -4.67 -6.23 -10.05
CA LEU A 356 -3.42 -6.30 -9.30
C LEU A 356 -3.37 -7.60 -8.49
N ILE A 357 -4.46 -7.93 -7.75
CA ILE A 357 -4.57 -9.20 -6.99
C ILE A 357 -4.38 -10.42 -7.89
N VAL A 358 -5.06 -10.45 -9.04
CA VAL A 358 -4.97 -11.57 -9.98
C VAL A 358 -3.55 -11.68 -10.54
N THR A 359 -2.94 -10.55 -10.93
CA THR A 359 -1.60 -10.53 -11.51
C THR A 359 -0.53 -10.98 -10.51
N THR A 360 -0.56 -10.48 -9.27
CA THR A 360 0.38 -10.89 -8.22
C THR A 360 0.18 -12.36 -7.86
N THR A 361 -1.06 -12.83 -7.71
CA THR A 361 -1.37 -14.23 -7.40
C THR A 361 -0.85 -15.18 -8.49
N ILE A 362 -1.12 -14.88 -9.77
CA ILE A 362 -0.59 -15.67 -10.89
C ILE A 362 0.94 -15.67 -10.90
N THR A 363 1.56 -14.53 -10.59
CA THR A 363 3.03 -14.42 -10.52
C THR A 363 3.61 -15.33 -9.45
N PHE A 364 3.07 -15.32 -8.22
CA PHE A 364 3.52 -16.22 -7.16
C PHE A 364 3.23 -17.69 -7.46
N ALA A 365 2.07 -17.99 -8.04
CA ALA A 365 1.74 -19.36 -8.47
C ALA A 365 2.71 -19.88 -9.53
N ALA A 366 3.06 -19.04 -10.52
CA ALA A 366 4.03 -19.38 -11.55
C ALA A 366 5.44 -19.56 -10.98
N LEU A 367 5.89 -18.66 -10.10
CA LEU A 367 7.17 -18.80 -9.40
C LEU A 367 7.23 -20.10 -8.60
N MET A 368 6.14 -20.47 -7.92
CA MET A 368 6.09 -21.72 -7.17
C MET A 368 6.12 -22.95 -8.06
N ALA A 369 5.37 -22.95 -9.18
CA ALA A 369 5.44 -24.02 -10.16
C ALA A 369 6.86 -24.18 -10.74
N LEU A 370 7.56 -23.08 -11.03
CA LEU A 370 8.96 -23.11 -11.48
C LEU A 370 9.91 -23.68 -10.42
N LEU A 371 9.74 -23.30 -9.15
CA LEU A 371 10.55 -23.84 -8.05
C LEU A 371 10.32 -25.34 -7.85
N ILE A 372 9.06 -25.78 -7.83
CA ILE A 372 8.71 -27.20 -7.67
C ILE A 372 9.26 -28.01 -8.85
N THR A 373 9.09 -27.53 -10.08
CA THR A 373 9.64 -28.22 -11.27
C THR A 373 11.16 -28.29 -11.24
N ALA A 374 11.85 -27.24 -10.78
CA ALA A 374 13.30 -27.23 -10.60
C ALA A 374 13.75 -28.22 -9.52
N ILE A 375 13.07 -28.28 -8.37
CA ILE A 375 13.35 -29.23 -7.28
C ILE A 375 13.16 -30.66 -7.75
N VAL A 376 12.02 -30.99 -8.34
CA VAL A 376 11.71 -32.34 -8.86
C VAL A 376 12.71 -32.75 -9.95
N LYS A 377 13.09 -31.83 -10.84
CA LYS A 377 14.10 -32.10 -11.88
C LYS A 377 15.50 -32.28 -11.27
N GLY A 378 15.83 -31.54 -10.22
CA GLY A 378 17.07 -31.67 -9.47
C GLY A 378 17.19 -33.03 -8.78
N GLN A 379 16.13 -33.49 -8.12
CA GLN A 379 16.07 -34.80 -7.48
C GLN A 379 16.13 -35.96 -8.49
N LYS A 380 15.56 -35.78 -9.69
CA LYS A 380 15.60 -36.79 -10.76
C LYS A 380 16.93 -36.84 -11.53
N ARG A 381 17.87 -35.91 -11.28
CA ARG A 381 19.21 -36.02 -11.86
C ARG A 381 19.94 -37.18 -11.20
N LYS A 382 20.28 -38.20 -11.99
CA LYS A 382 21.13 -39.31 -11.54
C LYS A 382 22.43 -38.73 -10.97
N VAL A 383 22.83 -39.23 -9.81
CA VAL A 383 24.09 -38.88 -9.14
C VAL A 383 25.23 -39.14 -10.13
N ALA A 384 25.92 -38.07 -10.55
CA ALA A 384 26.98 -38.14 -11.56
C ALA A 384 28.38 -38.24 -10.95
N THR A 385 28.49 -38.34 -9.62
CA THR A 385 29.76 -38.32 -8.88
C THR A 385 29.74 -39.29 -7.70
N GLY A 386 30.81 -40.05 -7.53
CA GLY A 386 30.95 -41.06 -6.47
C GLY A 386 31.04 -42.48 -7.02
N SER A 387 31.34 -43.44 -6.16
CA SER A 387 31.54 -44.86 -6.49
C SER A 387 30.39 -45.41 -7.36
N GLU A 388 29.16 -45.02 -7.07
CA GLU A 388 27.95 -45.49 -7.76
C GLU A 388 27.88 -45.10 -9.25
N ALA A 389 28.64 -44.08 -9.69
CA ALA A 389 28.76 -43.71 -11.10
C ALA A 389 29.61 -44.70 -11.93
N LEU A 390 30.37 -45.57 -11.26
CA LEU A 390 31.20 -46.60 -11.88
C LEU A 390 30.37 -47.82 -12.31
N ILE A 391 29.18 -48.04 -11.72
CA ILE A 391 28.32 -49.19 -12.04
C ILE A 391 27.81 -49.04 -13.48
N GLY A 392 28.10 -50.02 -14.33
CA GLY A 392 27.77 -50.05 -15.75
C GLY A 392 28.85 -49.48 -16.68
N ARG A 393 29.97 -48.95 -16.15
CA ARG A 393 31.11 -48.48 -16.95
C ARG A 393 32.08 -49.62 -17.30
N GLU A 394 32.81 -49.42 -18.40
CA GLU A 394 33.94 -50.27 -18.79
C GLU A 394 35.18 -49.97 -17.95
N ALA A 395 35.89 -51.01 -17.54
CA ALA A 395 37.19 -50.93 -16.89
C ALA A 395 38.15 -51.96 -17.51
N GLU A 396 39.46 -51.78 -17.32
CA GLU A 396 40.48 -52.69 -17.84
C GLU A 396 41.20 -53.40 -16.69
N ALA A 397 41.31 -54.73 -16.74
CA ALA A 397 42.03 -55.51 -15.75
C ALA A 397 43.55 -55.21 -15.82
N ARG A 398 44.14 -54.73 -14.72
CA ARG A 398 45.59 -54.45 -14.62
C ARG A 398 46.37 -55.61 -14.00
N THR A 399 45.69 -56.49 -13.28
CA THR A 399 46.20 -57.79 -12.81
C THR A 399 45.25 -58.90 -13.23
N ASP A 400 45.66 -60.15 -13.08
CA ASP A 400 44.73 -61.27 -13.15
C ASP A 400 43.77 -61.18 -11.94
N LEU A 401 42.48 -61.44 -12.13
CA LEU A 401 41.47 -61.48 -11.07
C LEU A 401 41.06 -62.92 -10.81
N THR A 402 41.58 -63.52 -9.73
CA THR A 402 41.32 -64.92 -9.33
C THR A 402 41.16 -65.10 -7.80
N PRO A 403 40.02 -64.73 -7.19
CA PRO A 403 38.90 -63.97 -7.72
C PRO A 403 39.07 -62.45 -7.58
N ALA A 404 40.14 -61.99 -6.91
CA ALA A 404 40.38 -60.56 -6.66
C ALA A 404 41.63 -60.05 -7.40
N GLY A 405 41.62 -58.78 -7.80
CA GLY A 405 42.73 -58.10 -8.44
C GLY A 405 42.46 -56.61 -8.60
N PHE A 406 43.16 -55.95 -9.52
CA PHE A 406 43.01 -54.53 -9.78
C PHE A 406 42.46 -54.25 -11.17
N VAL A 407 41.52 -53.32 -11.25
CA VAL A 407 40.97 -52.79 -12.50
C VAL A 407 41.22 -51.29 -12.58
N PHE A 408 41.43 -50.77 -13.79
CA PHE A 408 41.58 -49.35 -14.03
C PHE A 408 40.27 -48.79 -14.60
N ALA A 409 39.65 -47.87 -13.87
CA ALA A 409 38.37 -47.25 -14.20
C ALA A 409 38.44 -45.74 -13.93
N GLU A 410 37.99 -44.92 -14.89
CA GLU A 410 37.93 -43.44 -14.77
C GLU A 410 39.24 -42.76 -14.29
N GLY A 411 40.40 -43.32 -14.65
CA GLY A 411 41.70 -42.75 -14.30
C GLY A 411 42.29 -43.23 -12.96
N GLU A 412 41.59 -44.11 -12.24
CA GLU A 412 41.99 -44.63 -10.94
C GLU A 412 42.13 -46.16 -10.93
N LEU A 413 42.98 -46.68 -10.04
CA LEU A 413 43.18 -48.11 -9.82
C LEU A 413 42.29 -48.59 -8.67
N TRP A 414 41.35 -49.47 -8.95
CA TRP A 414 40.37 -49.98 -8.00
C TRP A 414 40.60 -51.46 -7.68
N ASN A 415 40.41 -51.83 -6.42
CA ASN A 415 40.30 -53.24 -6.05
C ASN A 415 39.02 -53.80 -6.64
N ALA A 416 39.09 -54.93 -7.33
CA ALA A 416 37.94 -55.57 -7.94
C ALA A 416 37.91 -57.08 -7.68
N VAL A 417 36.69 -57.63 -7.63
CA VAL A 417 36.43 -59.05 -7.51
C VAL A 417 35.62 -59.50 -8.73
N SER A 418 36.10 -60.52 -9.42
CA SER A 418 35.40 -61.12 -10.54
C SER A 418 34.19 -61.92 -10.04
N THR A 419 33.03 -61.66 -10.62
CA THR A 419 31.80 -62.43 -10.36
C THR A 419 31.56 -63.54 -11.39
N ASP A 420 32.35 -63.60 -12.46
CA ASP A 420 32.15 -64.52 -13.60
C ASP A 420 33.48 -65.15 -14.08
N GLY A 421 34.08 -65.97 -13.21
CA GLY A 421 35.31 -66.73 -13.50
C GLY A 421 36.60 -65.90 -13.52
N ASP A 422 37.70 -66.52 -13.95
CA ASP A 422 39.02 -65.88 -13.96
C ASP A 422 39.14 -64.88 -15.13
N ILE A 423 39.54 -63.64 -14.82
CA ILE A 423 39.76 -62.56 -15.80
C ILE A 423 41.26 -62.27 -15.87
N LYS A 424 41.85 -62.33 -17.07
CA LYS A 424 43.28 -62.07 -17.24
C LYS A 424 43.59 -60.58 -17.35
N LYS A 425 44.82 -60.21 -16.99
CA LYS A 425 45.37 -58.88 -17.20
C LYS A 425 45.22 -58.44 -18.66
N GLY A 426 44.66 -57.26 -18.86
CA GLY A 426 44.38 -56.64 -20.15
C GLY A 426 42.96 -56.86 -20.67
N GLU A 427 42.16 -57.71 -20.04
CA GLU A 427 40.76 -57.91 -20.44
C GLU A 427 39.86 -56.73 -20.02
N LYS A 428 38.89 -56.39 -20.86
CA LYS A 428 37.84 -55.42 -20.56
C LYS A 428 36.77 -56.07 -19.68
N VAL A 429 36.31 -55.31 -18.68
CA VAL A 429 35.28 -55.75 -17.73
C VAL A 429 34.22 -54.67 -17.57
N VAL A 430 32.99 -55.09 -17.21
CA VAL A 430 31.91 -54.17 -16.82
C VAL A 430 31.77 -54.22 -15.31
N ILE A 431 31.70 -53.06 -14.67
CA ILE A 431 31.46 -52.94 -13.24
C ILE A 431 29.98 -53.19 -12.96
N THR A 432 29.66 -54.22 -12.19
CA THR A 432 28.27 -54.67 -11.92
C THR A 432 27.75 -54.22 -10.56
N GLY A 433 28.65 -53.85 -9.65
CA GLY A 433 28.27 -53.40 -8.31
C GLY A 433 29.49 -52.98 -7.50
N ILE A 434 29.26 -52.45 -6.31
CA ILE A 434 30.30 -51.98 -5.40
C ILE A 434 29.99 -52.48 -4.00
N GLU A 435 31.00 -53.03 -3.33
CA GLU A 435 30.90 -53.51 -1.96
C GLU A 435 32.07 -52.90 -1.15
N GLY A 436 31.75 -51.86 -0.37
CA GLY A 436 32.76 -51.05 0.32
C GLY A 436 33.70 -50.34 -0.67
N LEU A 437 35.01 -50.64 -0.57
CA LEU A 437 36.05 -50.13 -1.48
C LEU A 437 36.45 -51.14 -2.56
N ARG A 438 35.59 -52.13 -2.85
CA ARG A 438 35.83 -53.15 -3.89
C ARG A 438 34.73 -53.10 -4.96
N LEU A 439 35.14 -53.12 -6.23
CA LEU A 439 34.24 -53.22 -7.38
C LEU A 439 33.92 -54.70 -7.66
N LYS A 440 32.67 -55.00 -7.98
CA LYS A 440 32.27 -56.28 -8.58
C LYS A 440 32.33 -56.09 -10.08
N VAL A 441 33.05 -56.97 -10.77
CA VAL A 441 33.26 -56.88 -12.21
C VAL A 441 32.95 -58.21 -12.88
N GLN A 442 32.41 -58.14 -14.09
CA GLN A 442 32.19 -59.29 -14.95
C GLN A 442 32.88 -59.08 -16.29
N ARG A 443 33.27 -60.16 -16.96
CA ARG A 443 33.87 -60.07 -18.29
C ARG A 443 32.92 -59.32 -19.23
N TYR A 444 33.46 -58.36 -19.99
CA TYR A 444 32.71 -57.67 -21.02
C TYR A 444 32.35 -58.69 -22.12
N LYS A 445 31.05 -58.85 -22.41
CA LYS A 445 30.57 -59.74 -23.48
C LYS A 445 30.72 -59.11 -24.86
#